data_AF-A0A3D3JQX3-F1
#
_entry.id   AF-A0A3D3JQX3-F1
#
_cell.length_a   1.000
_cell.length_b   1.000
_cell.length_c   1.000
_cell.angle_alpha   90.00
_cell.angle_beta   90.00
_cell.angle_gamma   90.00
#
_symmetry.space_group_name_H-M   'P 1'
#
loop_
_entity.id
_entity.type
_entity.pdbx_description
1 polymer ?
#
loop_
_entity_poly.entity_id
_entity_poly.type
_entity_poly.pdbx_seq_one_letter_code
_entity_poly.pdbx_strand_id
1 'polypeptide(L)'
;MSYFLENGIRDAIAVGIVDPESACTAAQAGVGNAVHLSIGGKVCRTDNPPLAFDGTVSVVTDDVATDSPSIHAGYETRMGKIAVVENDGIEIVLIERAARLTVRSFSIDWA
;
A
#
# COMPACT_ATOMS: atom_id res chain seq x y z
N MET A 1 -9.26 8.75 -1.16
CA MET A 1 -8.87 7.89 -0.01
C MET A 1 -9.60 8.31 1.25
N SER A 2 -9.60 9.61 1.60
CA SER A 2 -10.39 10.15 2.72
C SER A 2 -11.85 9.69 2.71
N TYR A 3 -12.49 9.68 1.52
CA TYR A 3 -13.90 9.27 1.37
C TYR A 3 -14.23 7.90 1.99
N PHE A 4 -13.35 6.90 1.88
CA PHE A 4 -13.58 5.57 2.47
C PHE A 4 -13.63 5.64 4.00
N LEU A 5 -12.70 6.38 4.61
CA LEU A 5 -12.66 6.60 6.06
C LEU A 5 -13.83 7.47 6.53
N GLU A 6 -14.10 8.56 5.82
CA GLU A 6 -15.14 9.54 6.15
C GLU A 6 -16.56 8.93 6.11
N ASN A 7 -16.77 7.91 5.26
CA ASN A 7 -18.06 7.24 5.10
C ASN A 7 -18.11 5.87 5.77
N GLY A 8 -17.08 5.48 6.53
CA GLY A 8 -17.04 4.20 7.25
C GLY A 8 -17.15 2.98 6.35
N ILE A 9 -16.58 3.05 5.14
CA ILE A 9 -16.57 1.92 4.20
C ILE A 9 -15.56 0.90 4.71
N ARG A 10 -16.03 -0.30 5.04
CA ARG A 10 -15.23 -1.44 5.47
C ARG A 10 -15.02 -2.43 4.33
N ASP A 11 -14.13 -3.40 4.55
CA ASP A 11 -13.79 -4.45 3.60
C ASP A 11 -13.26 -3.88 2.27
N ALA A 12 -12.42 -2.84 2.37
CA ALA A 12 -11.91 -2.10 1.24
C ALA A 12 -10.38 -2.08 1.23
N ILE A 13 -9.80 -2.25 0.03
CA ILE A 13 -8.35 -2.22 -0.16
C ILE A 13 -8.00 -1.07 -1.11
N ALA A 14 -7.12 -0.17 -0.66
CA ALA A 14 -6.53 0.87 -1.49
C ALA A 14 -5.10 0.45 -1.89
N VAL A 15 -4.89 0.21 -3.18
CA VAL A 15 -3.61 -0.26 -3.73
C VAL A 15 -2.91 0.82 -4.54
N GLY A 16 -1.58 0.86 -4.45
CA GLY A 16 -0.74 1.68 -5.33
C GLY A 16 -0.47 3.09 -4.81
N ILE A 17 -0.53 3.28 -3.49
CA ILE A 17 -0.18 4.55 -2.86
C ILE A 17 1.34 4.67 -2.83
N VAL A 18 1.91 5.46 -3.76
CA VAL A 18 3.35 5.73 -3.80
C VAL A 18 3.71 6.70 -2.68
N ASP A 19 4.31 6.16 -1.62
CA ASP A 19 4.72 6.91 -0.43
C ASP A 19 5.94 6.24 0.23
N PRO A 20 7.16 6.55 -0.26
CA PRO A 20 8.39 5.93 0.24
C PRO A 20 8.62 6.11 1.73
N GLU A 21 8.27 7.26 2.28
CA GLU A 21 8.44 7.57 3.70
C GLU A 21 7.53 6.69 4.56
N SER A 22 6.25 6.60 4.20
CA SER A 22 5.28 5.80 4.95
C SER A 22 5.54 4.30 4.79
N ALA A 23 5.91 3.85 3.58
CA ALA A 23 6.29 2.46 3.32
C ALA A 23 7.53 2.05 4.15
N CYS A 24 8.55 2.91 4.21
CA CYS A 24 9.75 2.66 5.02
C CYS A 24 9.43 2.65 6.52
N THR A 25 8.62 3.59 7.00
CA THR A 25 8.22 3.68 8.40
C THR A 25 7.45 2.44 8.84
N ALA A 26 6.48 2.00 8.04
CA ALA A 26 5.72 0.78 8.31
C ALA A 26 6.60 -0.47 8.25
N ALA A 27 7.51 -0.56 7.26
CA ALA A 27 8.45 -1.67 7.16
C ALA A 27 9.41 -1.73 8.36
N GLN A 28 9.87 -0.59 8.87
CA GLN A 28 10.73 -0.49 10.05
C GLN A 28 9.99 -0.87 11.34
N ALA A 29 8.71 -0.50 11.47
CA ALA A 29 7.88 -0.93 12.59
C ALA A 29 7.69 -2.45 12.58
N GLY A 30 7.51 -3.05 11.40
CA GLY A 30 7.37 -4.50 11.24
C GLY A 30 5.94 -5.00 11.50
N VAL A 31 5.66 -6.20 11.01
CA VAL A 31 4.33 -6.83 11.07
C VAL A 31 3.85 -6.99 12.52
N GLY A 32 2.58 -6.67 12.77
CA GLY A 32 1.92 -6.72 14.07
C GLY A 32 2.06 -5.45 14.92
N ASN A 33 2.86 -4.49 14.49
CA ASN A 33 3.06 -3.24 15.22
C ASN A 33 2.15 -2.12 14.72
N ALA A 34 1.74 -1.26 15.66
CA ALA A 34 0.96 -0.07 15.37
C ALA A 34 1.83 1.04 14.77
N VAL A 35 1.27 1.77 13.80
CA VAL A 35 1.91 2.92 13.15
C VAL A 35 0.93 4.08 13.01
N HIS A 36 1.46 5.30 13.13
CA HIS A 36 0.75 6.56 12.90
C HIS A 36 1.38 7.22 11.68
N LEU A 37 0.68 7.21 10.54
CA LEU A 37 1.24 7.60 9.25
C LEU A 37 0.47 8.77 8.65
N SER A 38 1.17 9.57 7.84
CA SER A 38 0.55 10.53 6.93
C SER A 38 0.72 9.99 5.52
N ILE A 39 -0.35 9.38 4.99
CA ILE A 39 -0.33 8.57 3.77
C ILE A 39 -0.86 9.31 2.54
N GLY A 40 -0.19 9.12 1.40
CA GLY A 40 -0.63 9.66 0.11
C GLY A 40 -0.55 11.19 0.01
N GLY A 41 -0.91 11.77 -1.13
CA GLY A 41 -0.95 13.22 -1.32
C GLY A 41 0.39 13.96 -1.33
N LYS A 42 1.51 13.26 -1.07
CA LYS A 42 2.85 13.87 -0.99
C LYS A 42 3.41 14.33 -2.35
N VAL A 43 2.95 13.71 -3.45
CA VAL A 43 3.38 14.05 -4.83
C VAL A 43 2.60 15.24 -5.40
N CYS A 44 1.30 15.37 -5.10
CA CYS A 44 0.44 16.48 -5.54
C CYS A 44 -0.35 17.05 -4.34
N ARG A 45 0.33 17.86 -3.51
CA ARG A 45 -0.22 18.35 -2.23
C ARG A 45 -1.37 19.35 -2.37
N THR A 46 -1.42 20.10 -3.47
CA THR A 46 -2.37 21.23 -3.64
C THR A 46 -3.82 20.78 -3.66
N ASP A 47 -4.11 19.65 -4.33
CA ASP A 47 -5.49 19.16 -4.54
C ASP A 47 -5.77 17.84 -3.81
N ASN A 48 -4.77 17.27 -3.15
CA ASN A 48 -4.87 16.00 -2.43
C ASN A 48 -3.92 16.00 -1.24
N PRO A 49 -4.29 16.60 -0.09
CA PRO A 49 -3.44 16.64 1.08
C PRO A 49 -3.20 15.22 1.64
N PRO A 50 -2.06 14.98 2.30
CA PRO A 50 -1.81 13.73 3.01
C PRO A 50 -2.87 13.42 4.05
N LEU A 51 -3.23 12.14 4.15
CA LEU A 51 -4.26 11.65 5.06
C LEU A 51 -3.61 11.05 6.31
N ALA A 52 -4.02 11.49 7.50
CA ALA A 52 -3.61 10.82 8.73
C ALA A 52 -4.26 9.43 8.81
N PHE A 53 -3.47 8.40 9.07
CA PHE A 53 -3.92 7.02 9.12
C PHE A 53 -3.20 6.25 10.21
N ASP A 54 -3.98 5.70 11.13
CA ASP A 54 -3.52 4.91 12.25
C ASP A 54 -3.87 3.47 11.97
N GLY A 55 -2.92 2.55 12.10
CA GLY A 55 -3.23 1.16 11.83
C GLY A 55 -2.15 0.22 12.28
N THR A 56 -2.36 -1.06 11.99
CA THR A 56 -1.42 -2.14 12.29
C THR A 56 -0.78 -2.59 10.99
N VAL A 57 0.53 -2.79 11.01
CA VAL A 57 1.23 -3.34 9.84
C VAL A 57 0.86 -4.82 9.70
N SER A 58 0.17 -5.18 8.64
CA SER A 58 -0.24 -6.57 8.39
C SER A 58 0.77 -7.31 7.52
N VAL A 59 1.41 -6.61 6.57
CA VAL A 59 2.38 -7.20 5.64
C VAL A 59 3.54 -6.25 5.41
N VAL A 60 4.75 -6.80 5.36
CA VAL A 60 5.95 -6.11 4.86
C VAL A 60 6.64 -7.03 3.86
N THR A 61 6.89 -6.53 2.66
CA THR A 61 7.66 -7.24 1.64
C THR A 61 8.49 -6.25 0.83
N ASP A 62 9.55 -6.73 0.21
CA ASP A 62 10.29 -5.99 -0.81
C ASP A 62 9.91 -6.56 -2.19
N ASP A 63 9.93 -5.71 -3.23
CA ASP A 63 9.83 -6.03 -4.67
C ASP A 63 9.03 -7.29 -5.05
N VAL A 64 7.90 -7.11 -5.77
CA VAL A 64 7.13 -8.27 -6.25
C VAL A 64 7.61 -8.71 -7.63
N ALA A 65 8.23 -9.89 -7.70
CA ALA A 65 8.45 -10.57 -8.96
C ALA A 65 7.10 -11.05 -9.53
N THR A 66 6.85 -10.78 -10.82
CA THR A 66 5.65 -11.27 -11.52
C THR A 66 6.06 -12.15 -12.68
N ASP A 67 5.77 -13.44 -12.60
CA ASP A 67 5.93 -14.40 -13.69
C ASP A 67 4.72 -14.37 -14.63
N SER A 68 4.34 -13.20 -15.14
CA SER A 68 3.23 -13.12 -16.10
C SER A 68 3.70 -13.56 -17.49
N PRO A 69 3.15 -14.63 -18.10
CA PRO A 69 3.46 -15.01 -19.48
C PRO A 69 2.72 -14.17 -20.53
N SER A 70 2.10 -13.05 -20.12
CA SER A 70 1.23 -12.23 -20.98
C SER A 70 1.72 -10.78 -21.06
N ILE A 71 0.85 -9.76 -20.98
CA ILE A 71 1.29 -8.36 -21.15
C ILE A 71 2.42 -8.05 -20.15
N HIS A 72 3.63 -7.76 -20.67
CA HIS A 72 4.89 -7.55 -19.92
C HIS A 72 5.58 -8.81 -19.39
N ALA A 73 5.54 -9.92 -20.13
CA ALA A 73 6.37 -11.09 -19.83
C ALA A 73 7.86 -10.73 -19.73
N GLY A 74 8.48 -11.13 -18.62
CA GLY A 74 9.89 -10.85 -18.30
C GLY A 74 10.16 -9.48 -17.66
N TYR A 75 9.12 -8.71 -17.31
CA TYR A 75 9.29 -7.42 -16.64
C TYR A 75 9.24 -7.58 -15.11
N GLU A 76 10.39 -7.41 -14.47
CA GLU A 76 10.45 -7.26 -13.00
C GLU A 76 9.85 -5.92 -12.60
N THR A 77 8.82 -5.94 -11.77
CA THR A 77 8.24 -4.72 -11.22
C THR A 77 8.92 -4.37 -9.91
N ARG A 78 9.86 -3.43 -9.97
CA ARG A 78 10.61 -2.98 -8.79
C ARG A 78 9.85 -1.88 -8.06
N MET A 79 9.00 -2.27 -7.11
CA MET A 79 8.22 -1.35 -6.28
C MET A 79 9.01 -0.85 -5.06
N GLY A 80 10.18 -1.43 -4.79
CA GLY A 80 10.95 -1.21 -3.56
C GLY A 80 10.24 -1.81 -2.35
N LYS A 81 10.29 -1.11 -1.22
CA LYS A 81 9.54 -1.51 -0.02
C LYS A 81 8.04 -1.42 -0.23
N ILE A 82 7.35 -2.47 0.21
CA ILE A 82 5.90 -2.56 0.23
C ILE A 82 5.47 -2.85 1.66
N ALA A 83 4.51 -2.07 2.15
CA ALA A 83 3.89 -2.30 3.44
C ALA A 83 2.37 -2.20 3.32
N VAL A 84 1.67 -3.11 4.00
CA VAL A 84 0.22 -3.05 4.15
C VAL A 84 -0.09 -2.63 5.58
N VAL A 85 -0.89 -1.58 5.71
CA VAL A 85 -1.36 -1.08 7.01
C VAL A 85 -2.87 -1.19 7.03
N GLU A 86 -3.39 -1.86 8.06
CA GLU A 86 -4.81 -2.16 8.22
C GLU A 86 -5.40 -1.38 9.40
N ASN A 87 -6.62 -0.88 9.21
CA ASN A 87 -7.44 -0.27 10.26
C ASN A 87 -8.92 -0.52 9.98
N ASP A 88 -9.62 -1.16 10.92
CA ASP A 88 -11.08 -1.42 10.89
C ASP A 88 -11.56 -2.02 9.54
N GLY A 89 -10.79 -2.97 8.99
CA GLY A 89 -11.12 -3.64 7.72
C GLY A 89 -10.81 -2.82 6.47
N ILE A 90 -10.05 -1.74 6.60
CA ILE A 90 -9.50 -0.97 5.49
C ILE A 90 -8.01 -1.25 5.39
N GLU A 91 -7.57 -1.72 4.23
CA GLU A 91 -6.17 -2.00 3.97
C GLU A 91 -5.57 -0.98 3.01
N ILE A 92 -4.42 -0.41 3.39
CA ILE A 92 -3.67 0.52 2.56
C ILE A 92 -2.35 -0.13 2.16
N VAL A 93 -2.15 -0.33 0.86
CA VAL A 93 -0.89 -0.83 0.29
C VAL A 93 0.00 0.35 -0.10
N LEU A 94 1.04 0.57 0.69
CA LEU A 94 2.07 1.59 0.50
C LEU A 94 3.23 1.00 -0.29
N ILE A 95 3.68 1.72 -1.33
CA ILE A 95 4.82 1.31 -2.16
C ILE A 95 5.88 2.41 -2.21
N GLU A 96 7.16 2.01 -2.20
CA GLU A 96 8.29 2.95 -2.26
C GLU A 96 8.38 3.63 -3.62
N ARG A 97 8.16 2.89 -4.71
CA ARG A 97 8.35 3.37 -6.09
C ARG A 97 7.09 3.18 -6.90
N ALA A 98 6.82 4.17 -7.74
CA ALA A 98 5.77 4.06 -8.74
C ALA A 98 6.04 2.87 -9.65
N ALA A 99 5.05 1.99 -9.74
CA ALA A 99 5.16 0.74 -10.42
C ALA A 99 3.93 0.49 -11.26
N ARG A 100 4.09 -0.31 -12.31
CA ARG A 100 2.97 -0.67 -13.17
C ARG A 100 2.21 -1.84 -12.55
N LEU A 101 1.16 -1.49 -11.80
CA LEU A 101 0.25 -2.49 -11.24
C LEU A 101 -0.62 -3.09 -12.34
N THR A 102 -0.42 -4.38 -12.61
CA THR A 102 -1.32 -5.16 -13.49
C THR A 102 -2.11 -6.11 -12.61
N VAL A 103 -3.39 -5.80 -12.38
CA VAL A 103 -4.27 -6.63 -11.56
C VAL A 103 -4.94 -7.68 -12.45
N ARG A 104 -4.69 -8.97 -12.19
CA ARG A 104 -5.42 -10.09 -12.82
C ARG A 104 -6.37 -10.79 -11.85
N SER A 105 -5.98 -10.86 -10.58
CA SER A 105 -6.75 -11.15 -9.37
C SER A 105 -5.77 -10.99 -8.20
N PHE A 106 -6.17 -10.39 -7.08
CA PHE A 106 -5.32 -10.30 -5.89
C PHE A 106 -5.92 -11.23 -4.84
N SER A 107 -5.18 -12.28 -4.45
CA SER A 107 -5.52 -13.13 -3.29
C SER A 107 -4.44 -12.87 -2.25
N ILE A 108 -4.83 -12.29 -1.12
CA ILE A 108 -3.98 -12.28 0.08
C ILE A 108 -4.36 -13.56 0.81
N ASP A 109 -3.47 -14.55 0.79
CA ASP A 109 -3.64 -15.76 1.57
C ASP A 109 -3.35 -15.41 3.04
N TRP A 110 -4.41 -15.25 3.82
CA TRP A 110 -4.33 -15.14 5.27
C TRP A 110 -4.00 -16.52 5.83
N ALA A 111 -2.78 -16.69 6.35
CA ALA A 111 -2.38 -17.88 7.11
C ALA A 111 -2.85 -17.79 8.57
#